data_AF-A0DYY1-F1
#
_entry.id   AF-A0DYY1-F1
#
_cell.length_a   1.000
_cell.length_b   1.000
_cell.length_c   1.000
_cell.angle_alpha   90.00
_cell.angle_beta   90.00
_cell.angle_gamma   90.00
#
_symmetry.space_group_name_H-M   'P 1'
#
loop_
_entity.id
_entity.type
_entity.pdbx_description
1 polymer ?
#
loop_
_entity_poly.entity_id
_entity_poly.type
_entity_poly.pdbx_seq_one_letter_code
_entity_poly.pdbx_strand_id
1 'polypeptide(L)'
;MEIKYNRSLSGVPDNQSQQPLRRITKTYIEKRDPVRRNLTQLYNEDTQQINKSMLGSNNDLRRKQERVKRSLNQDVLEDKENVPQHKVIATKIYTLPQEFSAVTIKEKFDHTIQENKNLQKLYTDEIFFYLKEQEKKSTPLEWLKNHSVPSNLRAKMIDWMVEVLCSYKCSDQTFFVAVRTMDFYFSKSIKQLEVSDLHLCGVTSMFIAAKYEEIHPLKLSVVYDKIAHKKLSTDQIKKKESDILQTIGFDLVGGTLYDMYNLILTNCFIEQRLQEKNYKYLKRLCLYLSKMVLYDYEICGKTNYTLLAAASIFVAFKIVEQLDSSFNADSQIKDVAQIIQVDPDQLIETAAKVLNLAKNFEKHFPNLENLKKFNGFQLEDDEQ
;
A
#
# COMPACT_ATOMS: atom_id res chain seq x y z
N MET A 1 28.03 28.44 -18.97
CA MET A 1 28.47 28.11 -17.61
C MET A 1 28.34 26.61 -17.43
N GLU A 2 29.29 25.88 -17.99
CA GLU A 2 29.43 24.42 -17.89
C GLU A 2 30.24 24.10 -16.64
N ILE A 3 29.71 23.26 -15.76
CA ILE A 3 30.46 22.76 -14.59
C ILE A 3 31.05 21.41 -14.97
N LYS A 4 32.37 21.41 -15.14
CA LYS A 4 33.21 20.25 -15.49
C LYS A 4 33.37 19.32 -14.28
N TYR A 5 33.07 18.04 -14.50
CA TYR A 5 33.44 16.91 -13.65
C TYR A 5 34.96 16.70 -13.73
N ASN A 6 35.68 16.78 -12.61
CA ASN A 6 37.09 16.38 -12.51
C ASN A 6 37.21 15.15 -11.60
N ARG A 7 37.55 14.01 -12.22
CA ARG A 7 38.10 12.83 -11.53
C ARG A 7 39.60 13.04 -11.33
N SER A 8 40.10 12.85 -10.10
CA SER A 8 41.50 12.56 -9.83
C SER A 8 41.62 11.39 -8.86
N LEU A 9 42.16 10.29 -9.36
CA LEU A 9 42.71 9.18 -8.59
C LEU A 9 44.20 9.46 -8.37
N SER A 10 44.66 9.48 -7.12
CA SER A 10 45.96 8.96 -6.65
C SER A 10 46.27 9.50 -5.25
N GLY A 11 46.60 8.60 -4.31
CA GLY A 11 47.01 8.96 -2.97
C GLY A 11 46.66 7.90 -1.93
N VAL A 12 47.31 6.74 -2.02
CA VAL A 12 47.42 5.81 -0.89
C VAL A 12 48.57 6.30 0.00
N PRO A 13 48.35 6.43 1.31
CA PRO A 13 49.39 6.08 2.28
C PRO A 13 48.95 4.95 3.21
N ASP A 14 49.95 4.15 3.53
CA ASP A 14 49.96 2.92 4.31
C ASP A 14 49.37 3.01 5.74
N ASN A 15 48.62 1.96 6.05
CA ASN A 15 48.81 1.08 7.21
C ASN A 15 49.08 1.73 8.58
N GLN A 16 48.01 2.00 9.33
CA GLN A 16 47.95 1.76 10.79
C GLN A 16 46.50 1.75 11.26
N SER A 17 46.16 0.78 12.12
CA SER A 17 44.87 0.55 12.81
C SER A 17 43.80 -0.30 12.08
N GLN A 18 44.17 -1.50 11.61
CA GLN A 18 43.21 -2.61 11.51
C GLN A 18 43.27 -3.50 12.76
N GLN A 19 42.13 -3.56 13.47
CA GLN A 19 41.72 -4.41 14.60
C GLN A 19 42.13 -3.99 16.03
N PRO A 20 41.16 -3.98 17.00
CA PRO A 20 40.21 -5.07 17.21
C PRO A 20 38.73 -4.65 17.38
N LEU A 21 37.93 -4.69 16.31
CA LEU A 21 36.45 -4.71 16.44
C LEU A 21 35.91 -6.13 16.75
N ARG A 22 36.78 -7.13 16.88
CA ARG A 22 36.42 -8.50 17.28
C ARG A 22 36.18 -8.70 18.78
N ARG A 23 36.38 -7.68 19.63
CA ARG A 23 36.12 -7.77 21.08
C ARG A 23 34.81 -7.13 21.56
N ILE A 24 34.21 -6.24 20.77
CA ILE A 24 32.90 -5.66 21.12
C ILE A 24 31.74 -6.62 20.71
N THR A 25 31.94 -7.40 19.65
CA THR A 25 30.94 -8.38 19.17
C THR A 25 30.80 -9.64 20.03
N LYS A 26 31.83 -10.04 20.79
CA LYS A 26 31.74 -11.24 21.66
C LYS A 26 31.13 -10.97 23.04
N THR A 27 31.26 -9.76 23.56
CA THR A 27 30.70 -9.41 24.88
C THR A 27 29.20 -9.09 24.82
N TYR A 28 28.68 -8.77 23.63
CA TYR A 28 27.26 -8.46 23.40
C TYR A 28 26.35 -9.71 23.30
N ILE A 29 26.94 -10.92 23.17
CA ILE A 29 26.17 -12.16 22.96
C ILE A 29 25.82 -12.86 24.29
N GLU A 30 26.52 -12.58 25.40
CA GLU A 30 26.41 -13.43 26.61
C GLU A 30 25.59 -12.85 27.77
N LYS A 31 24.96 -11.67 27.64
CA LYS A 31 24.11 -11.15 28.72
C LYS A 31 22.82 -10.52 28.22
N ARG A 32 21.85 -11.36 27.86
CA ARG A 32 20.43 -11.37 28.32
C ARG A 32 19.49 -12.12 27.35
N ASP A 33 19.24 -13.38 27.67
CA ASP A 33 17.90 -14.02 27.61
C ASP A 33 16.97 -13.29 28.59
N PRO A 34 15.66 -13.01 28.30
CA PRO A 34 14.63 -14.00 27.94
C PRO A 34 13.63 -13.58 26.84
N VAL A 35 13.73 -12.38 26.28
CA VAL A 35 12.74 -11.81 25.32
C VAL A 35 12.79 -12.52 23.96
N ARG A 36 13.98 -12.97 23.55
CA ARG A 36 14.22 -13.62 22.25
C ARG A 36 13.64 -15.04 22.16
N ARG A 37 13.72 -15.82 23.25
CA ARG A 37 13.09 -17.16 23.31
C ARG A 37 11.57 -17.07 23.35
N ASN A 38 11.02 -16.08 24.06
CA ASN A 38 9.58 -15.85 24.07
C ASN A 38 9.05 -15.42 22.71
N LEU A 39 9.74 -14.56 21.94
CA LEU A 39 9.27 -14.17 20.61
C LEU A 39 9.27 -15.35 19.63
N THR A 40 10.35 -16.13 19.49
CA THR A 40 10.37 -17.28 18.58
C THR A 40 9.31 -18.34 18.94
N GLN A 41 9.00 -18.53 20.23
CA GLN A 41 7.87 -19.38 20.66
C GLN A 41 6.49 -18.74 20.39
N LEU A 42 6.30 -17.43 20.65
CA LEU A 42 5.09 -16.66 20.33
C LEU A 42 4.80 -16.59 18.81
N TYR A 43 5.83 -16.71 17.99
CA TYR A 43 5.71 -16.73 16.53
C TYR A 43 5.33 -18.12 16.00
N ASN A 44 5.71 -19.22 16.65
CA ASN A 44 5.49 -20.57 16.10
C ASN A 44 4.05 -21.10 16.29
N GLU A 45 3.41 -20.82 17.42
CA GLU A 45 2.03 -21.28 17.68
C GLU A 45 0.98 -20.33 17.07
N ASP A 46 1.25 -19.03 17.06
CA ASP A 46 0.22 -18.04 16.75
C ASP A 46 0.13 -17.64 15.26
N THR A 47 1.16 -17.90 14.47
CA THR A 47 1.17 -17.55 13.03
C THR A 47 0.29 -18.53 12.21
N GLN A 48 0.06 -19.74 12.73
CA GLN A 48 -0.93 -20.67 12.19
C GLN A 48 -2.38 -20.16 12.33
N GLN A 49 -2.68 -19.34 13.35
CA GLN A 49 -4.01 -18.74 13.50
C GLN A 49 -4.28 -17.64 12.47
N ILE A 50 -3.25 -16.86 12.10
CA ILE A 50 -3.34 -15.81 11.08
C ILE A 50 -3.66 -16.44 9.72
N ASN A 51 -2.98 -17.54 9.36
CA ASN A 51 -3.29 -18.27 8.12
C ASN A 51 -4.74 -18.78 8.09
N LYS A 52 -5.35 -19.12 9.23
CA LYS A 52 -6.76 -19.55 9.30
C LYS A 52 -7.76 -18.40 9.26
N SER A 53 -7.45 -17.25 9.87
CA SER A 53 -8.35 -16.08 9.87
C SER A 53 -8.43 -15.37 8.51
N MET A 54 -7.42 -15.58 7.65
CA MET A 54 -7.31 -15.03 6.30
C MET A 54 -8.13 -15.77 5.22
N LEU A 55 -8.66 -16.96 5.54
CA LEU A 55 -9.39 -17.84 4.60
C LEU A 55 -10.87 -17.41 4.51
N GLY A 56 -11.35 -17.04 3.31
CA GLY A 56 -12.76 -16.75 3.02
C GLY A 56 -13.37 -17.73 2.00
N SER A 57 -14.68 -18.01 2.09
CA SER A 57 -15.45 -18.79 1.11
C SER A 57 -15.97 -17.91 -0.05
N ASN A 58 -15.63 -18.25 -1.29
CA ASN A 58 -15.67 -17.33 -2.45
C ASN A 58 -16.90 -17.46 -3.39
N ASN A 59 -17.95 -18.20 -3.01
CA ASN A 59 -19.05 -18.52 -3.95
C ASN A 59 -20.11 -17.42 -4.12
N ASP A 60 -20.35 -16.59 -3.11
CA ASP A 60 -21.35 -15.51 -3.19
C ASP A 60 -20.82 -14.22 -3.85
N LEU A 61 -19.49 -14.02 -3.84
CA LEU A 61 -18.82 -12.90 -4.53
C LEU A 61 -18.99 -13.01 -6.05
N ARG A 62 -18.82 -14.22 -6.62
CA ARG A 62 -18.95 -14.47 -8.07
C ARG A 62 -20.36 -14.14 -8.57
N ARG A 63 -21.39 -14.48 -7.78
CA ARG A 63 -22.81 -14.18 -8.10
C ARG A 63 -23.15 -12.69 -8.02
N LYS A 64 -22.58 -11.94 -7.08
CA LYS A 64 -22.74 -10.48 -7.00
C LYS A 64 -21.95 -9.74 -8.10
N GLN A 65 -20.74 -10.18 -8.42
CA GLN A 65 -19.93 -9.65 -9.52
C GLN A 65 -20.57 -9.85 -10.90
N GLU A 66 -21.26 -10.98 -11.11
CA GLU A 66 -22.02 -11.24 -12.34
C GLU A 66 -23.27 -10.35 -12.48
N ARG A 67 -23.95 -10.02 -11.36
CA ARG A 67 -25.09 -9.07 -11.38
C ARG A 67 -24.65 -7.65 -11.74
N VAL A 68 -23.51 -7.20 -11.21
CA VAL A 68 -22.94 -5.87 -11.54
C VAL A 68 -22.45 -5.81 -12.99
N LYS A 69 -21.82 -6.89 -13.51
CA LYS A 69 -21.47 -7.00 -14.93
C LYS A 69 -22.69 -6.91 -15.86
N ARG A 70 -23.83 -7.51 -15.47
CA ARG A 70 -25.07 -7.45 -16.26
C ARG A 70 -25.69 -6.05 -16.26
N SER A 71 -25.67 -5.33 -15.14
CA SER A 71 -26.19 -3.95 -15.09
C SER A 71 -25.32 -2.98 -15.90
N LEU A 72 -23.99 -3.09 -15.81
CA LEU A 72 -23.06 -2.24 -16.58
C LEU A 72 -23.19 -2.45 -18.10
N ASN A 73 -23.48 -3.67 -18.55
CA ASN A 73 -23.70 -3.95 -19.97
C ASN A 73 -25.09 -3.51 -20.47
N GLN A 74 -26.10 -3.48 -19.60
CA GLN A 74 -27.43 -2.95 -19.93
C GLN A 74 -27.40 -1.42 -20.08
N ASP A 75 -26.70 -0.71 -19.20
CA ASP A 75 -26.55 0.75 -19.27
C ASP A 75 -25.80 1.21 -20.55
N VAL A 76 -24.89 0.38 -21.10
CA VAL A 76 -24.17 0.64 -22.37
C VAL A 76 -25.06 0.40 -23.61
N LEU A 77 -26.13 -0.37 -23.47
CA LEU A 77 -27.07 -0.67 -24.57
C LEU A 77 -28.23 0.34 -24.63
N GLU A 78 -28.70 0.85 -23.48
CA GLU A 78 -29.80 1.83 -23.41
C GLU A 78 -29.39 3.25 -23.86
N ASP A 79 -28.12 3.63 -23.75
CA ASP A 79 -27.60 4.94 -24.21
C ASP A 79 -27.44 5.06 -25.75
N LYS A 80 -27.79 4.03 -26.52
CA LYS A 80 -27.65 4.04 -28.00
C LYS A 80 -28.87 4.57 -28.77
N GLU A 81 -30.00 4.82 -28.13
CA GLU A 81 -31.25 5.12 -28.85
C GLU A 81 -31.60 6.62 -29.01
N ASN A 82 -30.82 7.58 -28.50
CA ASN A 82 -31.18 9.01 -28.65
C ASN A 82 -29.98 9.96 -28.83
N VAL A 83 -29.37 9.97 -30.04
CA VAL A 83 -28.44 11.04 -30.45
C VAL A 83 -28.93 11.68 -31.77
N PRO A 84 -29.13 13.02 -31.81
CA PRO A 84 -29.56 13.72 -33.03
C PRO A 84 -28.49 13.66 -34.14
N GLN A 85 -28.95 13.57 -35.40
CA GLN A 85 -28.11 13.55 -36.59
C GLN A 85 -27.28 14.84 -36.73
N HIS A 86 -25.97 14.73 -36.46
CA HIS A 86 -24.98 15.69 -36.94
C HIS A 86 -23.94 14.98 -37.80
N LYS A 87 -23.56 15.68 -38.89
CA LYS A 87 -22.80 15.18 -40.05
C LYS A 87 -21.60 14.32 -39.65
N VAL A 88 -21.57 13.12 -40.23
CA VAL A 88 -20.46 12.17 -40.14
C VAL A 88 -19.18 12.80 -40.71
N ILE A 89 -18.25 13.15 -39.83
CA ILE A 89 -16.85 13.32 -40.23
C ILE A 89 -16.26 11.90 -40.20
N ALA A 90 -15.92 11.37 -41.37
CA ALA A 90 -15.28 10.07 -41.52
C ALA A 90 -13.98 10.03 -40.71
N THR A 91 -14.01 9.40 -39.54
CA THR A 91 -12.80 9.13 -38.77
C THR A 91 -12.16 7.90 -39.39
N LYS A 92 -10.99 8.09 -40.03
CA LYS A 92 -10.16 6.99 -40.52
C LYS A 92 -9.92 6.01 -39.38
N ILE A 93 -10.42 4.79 -39.52
CA ILE A 93 -9.96 3.66 -38.70
C ILE A 93 -8.49 3.47 -39.07
N TYR A 94 -7.59 3.79 -38.15
CA TYR A 94 -6.20 3.40 -38.27
C TYR A 94 -6.12 1.89 -38.06
N THR A 95 -6.13 1.11 -39.14
CA THR A 95 -5.64 -0.26 -39.12
C THR A 95 -4.13 -0.21 -38.95
N LEU A 96 -3.63 -0.79 -37.84
CA LEU A 96 -2.20 -0.99 -37.61
C LEU A 96 -1.61 -1.80 -38.79
N PRO A 97 -0.46 -1.40 -39.36
CA PRO A 97 0.21 -2.16 -40.41
C PRO A 97 0.51 -3.59 -39.96
N GLN A 98 0.25 -4.58 -40.81
CA GLN A 98 0.43 -6.02 -40.53
C GLN A 98 1.90 -6.48 -40.40
N GLU A 99 2.87 -5.59 -40.19
CA GLU A 99 4.30 -5.93 -40.22
C GLU A 99 4.95 -6.15 -38.84
N PHE A 100 4.20 -6.07 -37.73
CA PHE A 100 4.75 -6.45 -36.43
C PHE A 100 4.51 -7.94 -36.16
N SER A 101 5.48 -8.78 -36.51
CA SER A 101 5.48 -10.19 -36.11
C SER A 101 5.38 -10.30 -34.58
N ALA A 102 4.64 -11.29 -34.08
CA ALA A 102 4.48 -11.52 -32.64
C ALA A 102 5.83 -11.75 -31.92
N VAL A 103 6.84 -12.26 -32.65
CA VAL A 103 8.21 -12.45 -32.15
C VAL A 103 8.90 -11.09 -31.91
N THR A 104 8.82 -10.17 -32.87
CA THR A 104 9.41 -8.82 -32.74
C THR A 104 8.74 -7.99 -31.64
N ILE A 105 7.43 -8.18 -31.42
CA ILE A 105 6.72 -7.54 -30.30
C ILE A 105 7.21 -8.09 -28.96
N LYS A 106 7.35 -9.42 -28.85
CA LYS A 106 7.84 -10.07 -27.63
C LYS A 106 9.27 -9.67 -27.30
N GLU A 107 10.17 -9.64 -28.28
CA GLU A 107 11.57 -9.23 -28.09
C GLU A 107 11.69 -7.77 -27.64
N LYS A 108 10.90 -6.86 -28.24
CA LYS A 108 10.85 -5.46 -27.80
C LYS A 108 10.27 -5.33 -26.39
N PHE A 109 9.26 -6.12 -26.06
CA PHE A 109 8.66 -6.16 -24.74
C PHE A 109 9.65 -6.67 -23.68
N ASP A 110 10.37 -7.76 -23.96
CA ASP A 110 11.39 -8.34 -23.08
C ASP A 110 12.58 -7.39 -22.89
N HIS A 111 13.02 -6.70 -23.94
CA HIS A 111 14.04 -5.64 -23.84
C HIS A 111 13.58 -4.50 -22.92
N THR A 112 12.34 -4.04 -23.08
CA THR A 112 11.74 -2.98 -22.25
C THR A 112 11.66 -3.42 -20.78
N ILE A 113 11.33 -4.69 -20.50
CA ILE A 113 11.34 -5.24 -19.14
C ILE A 113 12.74 -5.22 -18.54
N GLN A 114 13.75 -5.63 -19.30
CA GLN A 114 15.12 -5.66 -18.80
C GLN A 114 15.68 -4.24 -18.56
N GLU A 115 15.38 -3.30 -19.45
CA GLU A 115 15.69 -1.88 -19.25
C GLU A 115 15.01 -1.34 -17.99
N ASN A 116 13.72 -1.62 -17.79
CA ASN A 116 13.01 -1.21 -16.58
C ASN A 116 13.63 -1.79 -15.31
N LYS A 117 14.05 -3.06 -15.32
CA LYS A 117 14.79 -3.68 -14.19
C LYS A 117 16.12 -2.98 -13.92
N ASN A 118 16.85 -2.60 -14.98
CA ASN A 118 18.10 -1.87 -14.85
C ASN A 118 17.88 -0.45 -14.28
N LEU A 119 16.85 0.25 -14.76
CA LEU A 119 16.46 1.57 -14.27
C LEU A 119 16.00 1.52 -12.80
N GLN A 120 15.18 0.52 -12.44
CA GLN A 120 14.82 0.26 -11.04
C GLN A 120 16.09 0.09 -10.21
N LYS A 121 17.00 -0.81 -10.58
CA LYS A 121 18.24 -0.99 -9.84
C LYS A 121 19.08 0.29 -9.69
N LEU A 122 19.05 1.17 -10.69
CA LEU A 122 19.81 2.43 -10.69
C LEU A 122 19.18 3.49 -9.79
N TYR A 123 17.84 3.61 -9.77
CA TYR A 123 17.14 4.71 -9.11
C TYR A 123 16.41 4.34 -7.81
N THR A 124 16.25 3.05 -7.48
CA THR A 124 15.40 2.66 -6.32
C THR A 124 15.94 3.22 -5.00
N ASP A 125 17.27 3.28 -4.81
CA ASP A 125 17.86 3.91 -3.62
C ASP A 125 17.52 5.41 -3.54
N GLU A 126 17.74 6.15 -4.63
CA GLU A 126 17.46 7.60 -4.70
C GLU A 126 15.96 7.90 -4.48
N ILE A 127 15.08 7.11 -5.10
CA ILE A 127 13.63 7.23 -4.95
C ILE A 127 13.21 6.92 -3.51
N PHE A 128 13.76 5.85 -2.92
CA PHE A 128 13.46 5.47 -1.54
C PHE A 128 13.88 6.56 -0.56
N PHE A 129 15.11 7.07 -0.66
CA PHE A 129 15.58 8.13 0.23
C PHE A 129 14.81 9.45 0.03
N TYR A 130 14.45 9.79 -1.21
CA TYR A 130 13.59 10.93 -1.48
C TYR A 130 12.24 10.81 -0.76
N LEU A 131 11.55 9.67 -0.92
CA LEU A 131 10.23 9.48 -0.30
C LEU A 131 10.31 9.40 1.22
N LYS A 132 11.34 8.75 1.77
CA LYS A 132 11.61 8.73 3.21
C LYS A 132 11.85 10.14 3.77
N GLU A 133 12.51 11.02 3.02
CA GLU A 133 12.66 12.42 3.43
C GLU A 133 11.34 13.20 3.33
N GLN A 134 10.51 12.96 2.32
CA GLN A 134 9.17 13.56 2.22
C GLN A 134 8.22 13.07 3.31
N GLU A 135 8.43 11.87 3.83
CA GLU A 135 7.62 11.26 4.88
C GLU A 135 7.45 12.16 6.11
N LYS A 136 8.52 12.89 6.49
CA LYS A 136 8.53 13.80 7.65
C LYS A 136 7.51 14.94 7.52
N LYS A 137 7.20 15.35 6.30
CA LYS A 137 6.27 16.46 6.01
C LYS A 137 4.86 15.96 5.70
N SER A 138 4.81 14.78 5.10
CA SER A 138 3.63 14.28 4.43
C SER A 138 2.87 13.29 5.31
N THR A 139 3.51 12.52 6.21
CA THR A 139 2.80 11.53 7.04
C THR A 139 1.83 12.22 8.02
N PRO A 140 0.54 11.86 7.99
CA PRO A 140 -0.41 12.30 9.00
C PRO A 140 0.00 11.68 10.34
N LEU A 141 0.33 12.51 11.33
CA LEU A 141 0.58 12.08 12.71
C LEU A 141 -0.48 12.70 13.62
N GLU A 142 -0.88 11.95 14.64
CA GLU A 142 -1.90 12.34 15.63
C GLU A 142 -3.16 12.99 15.01
N TRP A 143 -3.57 12.59 13.80
CA TRP A 143 -4.52 13.36 12.99
C TRP A 143 -5.94 13.50 13.56
N LEU A 144 -6.33 12.72 14.58
CA LEU A 144 -7.62 12.86 15.28
C LEU A 144 -7.55 13.74 16.54
N LYS A 145 -6.36 14.13 17.00
CA LYS A 145 -6.12 14.76 18.31
C LYS A 145 -6.94 16.03 18.56
N ASN A 146 -7.19 16.80 17.50
CA ASN A 146 -7.92 18.07 17.56
C ASN A 146 -9.36 17.97 17.00
N HIS A 147 -9.90 16.76 16.84
CA HIS A 147 -11.21 16.52 16.25
C HIS A 147 -12.10 15.69 17.17
N SER A 148 -13.40 15.90 17.05
CA SER A 148 -14.42 15.14 17.78
C SER A 148 -14.79 13.85 17.05
N VAL A 149 -13.84 13.24 16.34
CA VAL A 149 -14.02 12.02 15.55
C VAL A 149 -13.36 10.85 16.29
N PRO A 150 -14.15 9.92 16.86
CA PRO A 150 -13.64 8.72 17.50
C PRO A 150 -12.86 7.83 16.53
N SER A 151 -11.75 7.25 17.00
CA SER A 151 -10.89 6.35 16.21
C SER A 151 -11.64 5.14 15.66
N ASN A 152 -12.60 4.59 16.40
CA ASN A 152 -13.45 3.47 15.96
C ASN A 152 -14.39 3.86 14.81
N LEU A 153 -14.87 5.11 14.76
CA LEU A 153 -15.68 5.58 13.62
C LEU A 153 -14.80 5.82 12.39
N ARG A 154 -13.57 6.32 12.58
CA ARG A 154 -12.60 6.41 11.50
C ARG A 154 -12.23 5.01 10.98
N ALA A 155 -12.05 4.00 11.82
CA ALA A 155 -11.85 2.61 11.38
C ALA A 155 -13.03 2.07 10.56
N LYS A 156 -14.29 2.35 10.96
CA LYS A 156 -15.48 2.03 10.14
C LYS A 156 -15.45 2.70 8.77
N MET A 157 -14.97 3.94 8.71
CA MET A 157 -14.81 4.65 7.45
C MET A 157 -13.77 3.94 6.56
N ILE A 158 -12.63 3.53 7.10
CA ILE A 158 -11.61 2.76 6.35
C ILE A 158 -12.19 1.43 5.84
N ASP A 159 -12.93 0.70 6.67
CA ASP A 159 -13.59 -0.54 6.28
C ASP A 159 -14.56 -0.35 5.11
N TRP A 160 -15.36 0.70 5.17
CA TRP A 160 -16.27 1.04 4.09
C TRP A 160 -15.53 1.51 2.82
N MET A 161 -14.41 2.23 2.95
CA MET A 161 -13.58 2.61 1.80
C MET A 161 -13.03 1.38 1.07
N VAL A 162 -12.64 0.31 1.79
CA VAL A 162 -12.25 -0.97 1.17
C VAL A 162 -13.39 -1.51 0.32
N GLU A 163 -14.60 -1.61 0.86
CA GLU A 163 -15.76 -2.13 0.12
C GLU A 163 -16.06 -1.32 -1.14
N VAL A 164 -16.10 0.01 -1.02
CA VAL A 164 -16.42 0.89 -2.16
C VAL A 164 -15.34 0.77 -3.24
N LEU A 165 -14.08 1.00 -2.91
CA LEU A 165 -13.01 1.02 -3.90
C LEU A 165 -12.81 -0.34 -4.57
N CYS A 166 -12.94 -1.44 -3.83
CA CYS A 166 -12.90 -2.78 -4.43
C CYS A 166 -14.13 -3.06 -5.32
N SER A 167 -15.34 -2.61 -4.93
CA SER A 167 -16.55 -2.80 -5.74
C SER A 167 -16.49 -2.04 -7.07
N TYR A 168 -15.82 -0.89 -7.09
CA TYR A 168 -15.55 -0.11 -8.29
C TYR A 168 -14.23 -0.48 -8.99
N LYS A 169 -13.52 -1.51 -8.50
CA LYS A 169 -12.26 -2.01 -9.06
C LYS A 169 -11.17 -0.95 -9.17
N CYS A 170 -11.16 0.02 -8.24
CA CYS A 170 -10.03 0.93 -8.11
C CYS A 170 -8.79 0.14 -7.67
N SER A 171 -7.62 0.62 -8.08
CA SER A 171 -6.33 0.09 -7.66
C SER A 171 -6.14 0.17 -6.15
N ASP A 172 -5.24 -0.67 -5.62
CA ASP A 172 -4.84 -0.58 -4.22
C ASP A 172 -4.24 0.80 -3.90
N GLN A 173 -3.47 1.38 -4.84
CA GLN A 173 -2.91 2.72 -4.71
C GLN A 173 -3.98 3.76 -4.39
N THR A 174 -5.11 3.74 -5.10
CA THR A 174 -6.25 4.63 -4.82
C THR A 174 -6.75 4.51 -3.37
N PHE A 175 -6.81 3.31 -2.80
CA PHE A 175 -7.17 3.14 -1.39
C PHE A 175 -6.17 3.82 -0.46
N PHE A 176 -4.88 3.55 -0.63
CA PHE A 176 -3.85 4.13 0.23
C PHE A 176 -3.79 5.65 0.12
N VAL A 177 -3.91 6.20 -1.10
CA VAL A 177 -3.97 7.65 -1.34
C VAL A 177 -5.24 8.26 -0.73
N ALA A 178 -6.40 7.60 -0.84
CA ALA A 178 -7.64 8.09 -0.26
C ALA A 178 -7.57 8.17 1.28
N VAL A 179 -7.08 7.11 1.93
CA VAL A 179 -6.92 7.07 3.39
C VAL A 179 -5.93 8.14 3.84
N ARG A 180 -4.77 8.20 3.19
CA ARG A 180 -3.75 9.21 3.43
C ARG A 180 -4.32 10.62 3.27
N THR A 181 -5.06 10.90 2.20
CA THR A 181 -5.66 12.21 1.92
C THR A 181 -6.63 12.62 3.02
N MET A 182 -7.48 11.70 3.48
CA MET A 182 -8.42 11.96 4.58
C MET A 182 -7.69 12.29 5.89
N ASP A 183 -6.76 11.43 6.30
CA ASP A 183 -6.03 11.61 7.56
C ASP A 183 -5.10 12.84 7.49
N PHE A 184 -4.49 13.13 6.33
CA PHE A 184 -3.65 14.31 6.15
C PHE A 184 -4.47 15.60 6.23
N TYR A 185 -5.65 15.61 5.61
CA TYR A 185 -6.61 16.71 5.75
C TYR A 185 -6.98 16.94 7.22
N PHE A 186 -7.27 15.88 7.98
CA PHE A 186 -7.55 16.02 9.42
C PHE A 186 -6.35 16.63 10.15
N SER A 187 -5.14 16.10 9.92
CA SER A 187 -3.91 16.61 10.56
C SER A 187 -3.60 18.09 10.28
N LYS A 188 -4.05 18.61 9.13
CA LYS A 188 -3.79 20.00 8.69
C LYS A 188 -4.98 20.93 8.91
N SER A 189 -6.17 20.40 9.21
CA SER A 189 -7.36 21.20 9.39
C SER A 189 -7.28 22.00 10.69
N ILE A 190 -7.37 23.32 10.57
CA ILE A 190 -7.54 24.22 11.73
C ILE A 190 -8.96 24.16 12.31
N LYS A 191 -9.93 23.67 11.51
CA LYS A 191 -11.31 23.48 11.96
C LYS A 191 -11.40 22.17 12.71
N GLN A 192 -11.98 22.21 13.90
CA GLN A 192 -12.41 21.01 14.61
C GLN A 192 -13.48 20.31 13.75
N LEU A 193 -13.27 19.02 13.50
CA LEU A 193 -14.15 18.21 12.66
C LEU A 193 -14.97 17.34 13.58
N GLU A 194 -16.24 17.19 13.22
CA GLU A 194 -17.21 16.42 13.99
C GLU A 194 -17.50 15.08 13.31
N VAL A 195 -18.15 14.16 14.03
CA VAL A 195 -18.55 12.85 13.49
C VAL A 195 -19.36 12.97 12.21
N SER A 196 -20.20 14.01 12.09
CA SER A 196 -21.00 14.28 10.89
C SER A 196 -20.17 14.60 9.64
N ASP A 197 -18.94 15.10 9.81
CA ASP A 197 -18.07 15.46 8.70
C ASP A 197 -17.36 14.25 8.09
N LEU A 198 -17.20 13.18 8.87
CA LEU A 198 -16.36 12.03 8.50
C LEU A 198 -16.77 11.41 7.16
N HIS A 199 -18.07 11.17 6.96
CA HIS A 199 -18.56 10.55 5.73
C HIS A 199 -18.31 11.44 4.50
N LEU A 200 -18.57 12.75 4.60
CA LEU A 200 -18.31 13.69 3.50
C LEU A 200 -16.81 13.78 3.20
N CYS A 201 -15.96 13.85 4.23
CA CYS A 201 -14.51 13.89 4.05
C CYS A 201 -14.02 12.63 3.35
N GLY A 202 -14.37 11.45 3.85
CA GLY A 202 -13.88 10.20 3.30
C GLY A 202 -14.42 9.87 1.90
N VAL A 203 -15.69 10.17 1.59
CA VAL A 203 -16.23 10.07 0.21
C VAL A 203 -15.43 10.97 -0.74
N THR A 204 -15.17 12.21 -0.32
CA THR A 204 -14.45 13.19 -1.13
C THR A 204 -12.98 12.80 -1.30
N SER A 205 -12.33 12.24 -0.27
CA SER A 205 -10.96 11.71 -0.36
C SER A 205 -10.86 10.55 -1.34
N MET A 206 -11.85 9.64 -1.37
CA MET A 206 -11.91 8.59 -2.41
C MET A 206 -12.07 9.19 -3.81
N PHE A 207 -12.93 10.20 -3.98
CA PHE A 207 -13.13 10.87 -5.26
C PHE A 207 -11.85 11.56 -5.76
N ILE A 208 -11.13 12.26 -4.87
CA ILE A 208 -9.84 12.90 -5.18
C ILE A 208 -8.80 11.84 -5.57
N ALA A 209 -8.65 10.79 -4.77
CA ALA A 209 -7.67 9.73 -5.03
C ALA A 209 -7.95 9.01 -6.35
N ALA A 210 -9.21 8.69 -6.66
CA ALA A 210 -9.55 8.05 -7.91
C ALA A 210 -9.19 8.94 -9.11
N LYS A 211 -9.46 10.25 -9.04
CA LYS A 211 -9.05 11.21 -10.09
C LYS A 211 -7.54 11.31 -10.28
N TYR A 212 -6.77 11.01 -9.25
CA TYR A 212 -5.31 11.08 -9.28
C TYR A 212 -4.69 9.79 -9.84
N GLU A 213 -5.18 8.63 -9.41
CA GLU A 213 -4.55 7.32 -9.68
C GLU A 213 -5.19 6.52 -10.83
N GLU A 214 -6.49 6.68 -11.08
CA GLU A 214 -7.20 5.84 -12.03
C GLU A 214 -7.19 6.43 -13.45
N ILE A 215 -6.94 5.56 -14.45
CA ILE A 215 -7.08 5.93 -15.87
C ILE A 215 -8.52 6.38 -16.17
N HIS A 216 -9.49 5.73 -15.51
CA HIS A 216 -10.92 6.04 -15.62
C HIS A 216 -11.50 6.27 -14.22
N PRO A 217 -11.42 7.52 -13.71
CA PRO A 217 -11.80 7.81 -12.33
C PRO A 217 -13.31 7.74 -12.10
N LEU A 218 -13.69 7.64 -10.83
CA LEU A 218 -15.08 7.69 -10.39
C LEU A 218 -15.72 9.02 -10.85
N LYS A 219 -16.80 8.93 -11.64
CA LYS A 219 -17.55 10.11 -12.07
C LYS A 219 -18.31 10.71 -10.88
N LEU A 220 -18.40 12.05 -10.82
CA LEU A 220 -19.13 12.73 -9.74
C LEU A 220 -20.60 12.29 -9.64
N SER A 221 -21.26 12.00 -10.76
CA SER A 221 -22.62 11.45 -10.77
C SER A 221 -22.71 10.09 -10.07
N VAL A 222 -21.74 9.20 -10.29
CA VAL A 222 -21.65 7.91 -9.60
C VAL A 222 -21.41 8.10 -8.11
N VAL A 223 -20.51 9.02 -7.74
CA VAL A 223 -20.25 9.35 -6.33
C VAL A 223 -21.52 9.86 -5.65
N TYR A 224 -22.23 10.78 -6.29
CA TYR A 224 -23.49 11.34 -5.78
C TYR A 224 -24.61 10.28 -5.66
N ASP A 225 -24.89 9.55 -6.73
CA ASP A 225 -26.06 8.66 -6.80
C ASP A 225 -25.83 7.30 -6.14
N LYS A 226 -24.68 6.68 -6.39
CA LYS A 226 -24.44 5.27 -6.05
C LYS A 226 -23.64 5.11 -4.76
N ILE A 227 -22.63 5.94 -4.54
CA ILE A 227 -21.75 5.84 -3.36
C ILE A 227 -22.35 6.59 -2.18
N ALA A 228 -22.73 7.85 -2.37
CA ALA A 228 -23.32 8.69 -1.32
C ALA A 228 -24.83 8.50 -1.15
N HIS A 229 -25.48 7.70 -2.01
CA HIS A 229 -26.93 7.48 -2.02
C HIS A 229 -27.75 8.79 -1.95
N LYS A 230 -27.32 9.83 -2.67
CA LYS A 230 -27.90 11.18 -2.69
C LYS A 230 -27.94 11.90 -1.33
N LYS A 231 -27.27 11.36 -0.29
CA LYS A 231 -27.15 11.99 1.04
C LYS A 231 -26.17 13.16 1.06
N LEU A 232 -25.22 13.16 0.13
CA LEU A 232 -24.26 14.26 -0.08
C LEU A 232 -24.54 14.86 -1.46
N SER A 233 -24.80 16.15 -1.54
CA SER A 233 -25.01 16.82 -2.83
C SER A 233 -23.69 16.97 -3.61
N THR A 234 -23.80 17.08 -4.93
CA THR A 234 -22.63 17.34 -5.80
C THR A 234 -21.88 18.61 -5.39
N ASP A 235 -22.60 19.65 -4.95
CA ASP A 235 -22.00 20.89 -4.46
C ASP A 235 -21.29 20.72 -3.11
N GLN A 236 -21.82 19.89 -2.20
CA GLN A 236 -21.12 19.55 -0.96
C GLN A 236 -19.80 18.83 -1.25
N ILE A 237 -19.82 17.86 -2.17
CA ILE A 237 -18.62 17.11 -2.58
C ILE A 237 -17.60 18.06 -3.23
N LYS A 238 -18.01 18.91 -4.18
CA LYS A 238 -17.12 19.89 -4.84
C LYS A 238 -16.51 20.90 -3.86
N LYS A 239 -17.33 21.44 -2.94
CA LYS A 239 -16.84 22.38 -1.91
C LYS A 239 -15.86 21.70 -0.98
N LYS A 240 -16.15 20.48 -0.52
CA LYS A 240 -15.23 19.71 0.32
C LYS A 240 -13.95 19.34 -0.44
N GLU A 241 -14.04 19.04 -1.73
CA GLU A 241 -12.86 18.76 -2.55
C GLU A 241 -11.92 19.96 -2.59
N SER A 242 -12.46 21.15 -2.87
CA SER A 242 -11.69 22.38 -2.86
C SER A 242 -11.07 22.66 -1.48
N ASP A 243 -11.83 22.44 -0.40
CA ASP A 243 -11.37 22.62 0.99
C ASP A 243 -10.23 21.65 1.34
N ILE A 244 -10.37 20.36 1.01
CA ILE A 244 -9.34 19.33 1.23
C ILE A 244 -8.05 19.70 0.48
N LEU A 245 -8.14 19.95 -0.83
CA LEU A 245 -6.97 20.22 -1.67
C LEU A 245 -6.24 21.49 -1.24
N GLN A 246 -6.95 22.55 -0.88
CA GLN A 246 -6.33 23.77 -0.38
C GLN A 246 -5.67 23.55 0.99
N THR A 247 -6.33 22.82 1.89
CA THR A 247 -5.81 22.56 3.25
C THR A 247 -4.52 21.75 3.22
N ILE A 248 -4.40 20.77 2.32
CA ILE A 248 -3.18 19.99 2.15
C ILE A 248 -2.16 20.63 1.21
N GLY A 249 -2.42 21.86 0.71
CA GLY A 249 -1.53 22.56 -0.22
C GLY A 249 -1.32 21.83 -1.55
N PHE A 250 -2.32 21.07 -2.01
CA PHE A 250 -2.26 20.19 -3.18
C PHE A 250 -1.19 19.09 -3.09
N ASP A 251 -0.67 18.79 -1.90
CA ASP A 251 0.26 17.68 -1.66
C ASP A 251 -0.47 16.33 -1.54
N LEU A 252 -0.82 15.77 -2.70
CA LEU A 252 -1.41 14.42 -2.83
C LEU A 252 -0.36 13.32 -2.91
N VAL A 253 0.87 13.65 -3.32
CA VAL A 253 1.93 12.71 -3.75
C VAL A 253 2.87 12.30 -2.61
N GLY A 254 2.43 12.47 -1.36
CA GLY A 254 3.19 11.96 -0.23
C GLY A 254 3.27 10.43 -0.28
N GLY A 255 4.43 9.88 0.06
CA GLY A 255 4.63 8.42 0.09
C GLY A 255 3.57 7.75 0.96
N THR A 256 2.94 6.70 0.42
CA THR A 256 1.98 5.87 1.15
C THR A 256 2.66 4.65 1.74
N LEU A 257 1.96 3.96 2.65
CA LEU A 257 2.40 2.67 3.17
C LEU A 257 2.59 1.64 2.04
N TYR A 258 1.79 1.73 0.97
CA TYR A 258 1.89 0.88 -0.21
C TYR A 258 3.16 1.15 -1.02
N ASP A 259 3.49 2.42 -1.25
CA ASP A 259 4.73 2.81 -1.93
C ASP A 259 5.94 2.31 -1.13
N MET A 260 5.92 2.53 0.20
CA MET A 260 7.04 2.16 1.07
C MET A 260 7.32 0.66 1.05
N TYR A 261 6.31 -0.20 1.20
CA TYR A 261 6.59 -1.64 1.21
C TYR A 261 7.06 -2.15 -0.16
N ASN A 262 6.50 -1.64 -1.27
CA ASN A 262 6.93 -2.05 -2.61
C ASN A 262 8.39 -1.63 -2.88
N LEU A 263 8.78 -0.42 -2.45
CA LEU A 263 10.15 0.06 -2.58
C LEU A 263 11.12 -0.74 -1.72
N ILE A 264 10.76 -1.06 -0.48
CA ILE A 264 11.60 -1.88 0.41
C ILE A 264 11.83 -3.28 -0.19
N LEU A 265 10.77 -3.95 -0.66
CA LEU A 265 10.89 -5.26 -1.31
C LEU A 265 11.78 -5.21 -2.57
N THR A 266 11.67 -4.12 -3.34
CA THR A 266 12.48 -3.90 -4.55
C THR A 266 13.95 -3.67 -4.19
N ASN A 267 14.25 -2.79 -3.21
CA ASN A 267 15.61 -2.53 -2.73
C ASN A 267 16.28 -3.75 -2.11
N CYS A 268 15.50 -4.64 -1.49
CA CYS A 268 16.01 -5.88 -0.94
C CYS A 268 16.20 -7.00 -2.01
N PHE A 269 15.82 -6.74 -3.27
CA PHE A 269 15.84 -7.72 -4.38
C PHE A 269 15.09 -9.02 -4.05
N ILE A 270 14.00 -8.93 -3.28
CA ILE A 270 13.30 -10.11 -2.74
C ILE A 270 12.73 -11.00 -3.84
N GLU A 271 12.26 -10.41 -4.94
CA GLU A 271 11.74 -11.15 -6.10
C GLU A 271 12.75 -12.16 -6.66
N GLN A 272 14.05 -11.87 -6.58
CA GLN A 272 15.12 -12.74 -7.08
C GLN A 272 15.51 -13.84 -6.07
N ARG A 273 15.10 -13.66 -4.80
CA ARG A 273 15.45 -14.54 -3.68
C ARG A 273 14.35 -15.55 -3.35
N LEU A 274 13.15 -15.38 -3.92
CA LEU A 274 11.99 -16.22 -3.69
C LEU A 274 11.49 -16.84 -4.99
N GLN A 275 10.91 -18.03 -4.88
CA GLN A 275 10.12 -18.58 -5.98
C GLN A 275 8.94 -17.66 -6.30
N GLU A 276 8.53 -17.60 -7.58
CA GLU A 276 7.48 -16.70 -8.05
C GLU A 276 6.17 -16.82 -7.23
N LYS A 277 5.75 -18.06 -6.91
CA LYS A 277 4.57 -18.33 -6.08
C LYS A 277 4.69 -17.70 -4.68
N ASN A 278 5.84 -17.90 -4.02
CA ASN A 278 6.10 -17.38 -2.68
C ASN A 278 6.23 -15.85 -2.68
N TYR A 279 6.82 -15.27 -3.74
CA TYR A 279 6.90 -13.81 -3.89
C TYR A 279 5.51 -13.17 -4.09
N LYS A 280 4.64 -13.77 -4.93
CA LYS A 280 3.26 -13.31 -5.10
C LYS A 280 2.49 -13.37 -3.78
N TYR A 281 2.62 -14.48 -3.06
CA TYR A 281 1.99 -14.65 -1.74
C TYR A 281 2.50 -13.63 -0.72
N LEU A 282 3.81 -13.41 -0.65
CA LEU A 282 4.42 -12.38 0.17
C LEU A 282 3.85 -10.99 -0.13
N LYS A 283 3.73 -10.60 -1.42
CA LYS A 283 3.16 -9.30 -1.79
C LYS A 283 1.70 -9.16 -1.32
N ARG A 284 0.89 -10.22 -1.44
CA ARG A 284 -0.48 -10.24 -0.92
C ARG A 284 -0.53 -10.09 0.59
N LEU A 285 0.36 -10.77 1.32
CA LEU A 285 0.49 -10.61 2.78
C LEU A 285 0.87 -9.18 3.17
N CYS A 286 1.90 -8.60 2.54
CA CYS A 286 2.32 -7.23 2.79
C CYS A 286 1.19 -6.24 2.54
N LEU A 287 0.46 -6.39 1.42
CA LEU A 287 -0.70 -5.56 1.09
C LEU A 287 -1.78 -5.66 2.16
N TYR A 288 -2.15 -6.88 2.55
CA TYR A 288 -3.21 -7.10 3.52
C TYR A 288 -2.85 -6.57 4.91
N LEU A 289 -1.64 -6.87 5.40
CA LEU A 289 -1.13 -6.34 6.67
C LEU A 289 -1.07 -4.81 6.64
N SER A 290 -0.64 -4.22 5.52
CA SER A 290 -0.59 -2.75 5.36
C SER A 290 -1.99 -2.14 5.41
N LYS A 291 -2.98 -2.74 4.73
CA LYS A 291 -4.38 -2.28 4.81
C LYS A 291 -4.93 -2.43 6.23
N MET A 292 -4.59 -3.51 6.92
CA MET A 292 -5.02 -3.77 8.29
C MET A 292 -4.45 -2.76 9.29
N VAL A 293 -3.16 -2.47 9.19
CA VAL A 293 -2.48 -1.46 10.00
C VAL A 293 -3.18 -0.11 9.89
N LEU A 294 -3.63 0.26 8.69
CA LEU A 294 -4.38 1.50 8.47
C LEU A 294 -5.72 1.58 9.19
N TYR A 295 -6.23 0.56 9.89
CA TYR A 295 -7.44 0.69 10.74
C TYR A 295 -7.10 1.25 12.11
N ASP A 296 -5.91 0.95 12.62
CA ASP A 296 -5.50 1.25 13.99
C ASP A 296 -4.89 2.64 14.10
N TYR A 297 -5.63 3.55 14.74
CA TYR A 297 -5.20 4.92 14.96
C TYR A 297 -3.95 5.03 15.86
N GLU A 298 -3.82 4.17 16.87
CA GLU A 298 -2.72 4.26 17.82
C GLU A 298 -1.39 3.86 17.18
N ILE A 299 -1.41 2.83 16.33
CA ILE A 299 -0.23 2.39 15.57
C ILE A 299 0.13 3.42 14.50
N CYS A 300 -0.81 3.78 13.63
CA CYS A 300 -0.52 4.67 12.50
C CYS A 300 -0.32 6.14 12.91
N GLY A 301 -1.03 6.62 13.94
CA GLY A 301 -0.93 8.00 14.41
C GLY A 301 0.42 8.36 15.05
N LYS A 302 1.21 7.36 15.42
CA LYS A 302 2.48 7.52 16.16
C LYS A 302 3.70 7.00 15.40
N THR A 303 3.51 6.36 14.24
CA THR A 303 4.56 5.65 13.52
C THR A 303 4.57 6.08 12.06
N ASN A 304 5.76 6.32 11.52
CA ASN A 304 5.90 6.63 10.10
C ASN A 304 5.63 5.39 9.22
N TYR A 305 5.23 5.63 7.97
CA TYR A 305 4.89 4.58 7.00
C TYR A 305 6.09 3.70 6.60
N THR A 306 7.32 4.21 6.57
CA THR A 306 8.54 3.43 6.29
C THR A 306 8.70 2.31 7.31
N LEU A 307 8.60 2.66 8.60
CA LEU A 307 8.72 1.72 9.70
C LEU A 307 7.53 0.75 9.77
N LEU A 308 6.30 1.22 9.50
CA LEU A 308 5.11 0.36 9.41
C LEU A 308 5.18 -0.61 8.23
N ALA A 309 5.70 -0.18 7.09
CA ALA A 309 5.90 -1.02 5.90
C ALA A 309 6.93 -2.10 6.20
N ALA A 310 8.07 -1.72 6.79
CA ALA A 310 9.10 -2.66 7.23
C ALA A 310 8.58 -3.65 8.27
N ALA A 311 7.78 -3.20 9.23
CA ALA A 311 7.14 -4.05 10.23
C ALA A 311 6.15 -5.04 9.61
N SER A 312 5.37 -4.60 8.61
CA SER A 312 4.46 -5.47 7.86
C SER A 312 5.22 -6.51 7.04
N ILE A 313 6.33 -6.11 6.39
CA ILE A 313 7.24 -7.02 5.67
C ILE A 313 7.86 -8.03 6.64
N PHE A 314 8.31 -7.59 7.81
CA PHE A 314 8.87 -8.47 8.84
C PHE A 314 7.89 -9.59 9.19
N VAL A 315 6.64 -9.23 9.51
CA VAL A 315 5.60 -10.20 9.86
C VAL A 315 5.32 -11.13 8.67
N ALA A 316 5.24 -10.58 7.45
CA ALA A 316 5.03 -11.37 6.24
C ALA A 316 6.18 -12.36 5.97
N PHE A 317 7.44 -11.94 6.15
CA PHE A 317 8.61 -12.81 6.03
C PHE A 317 8.57 -13.98 7.01
N LYS A 318 8.16 -13.72 8.26
CA LYS A 318 8.01 -14.79 9.25
C LYS A 318 6.87 -15.75 8.93
N ILE A 319 5.78 -15.28 8.31
CA ILE A 319 4.73 -16.17 7.80
C ILE A 319 5.27 -17.03 6.64
N VAL A 320 6.02 -16.43 5.70
CA VAL A 320 6.59 -17.16 4.55
C VAL A 320 7.62 -18.19 4.99
N GLU A 321 8.48 -17.89 5.95
CA GLU A 321 9.48 -18.83 6.52
C GLU A 321 8.83 -20.10 7.10
N GLN A 322 7.58 -20.02 7.57
CA GLN A 322 6.83 -21.19 8.03
C GLN A 322 6.30 -22.08 6.90
N LEU A 323 6.06 -21.49 5.73
CA LEU A 323 5.58 -22.21 4.54
C LEU A 323 6.75 -22.76 3.72
N ASP A 324 7.87 -22.04 3.72
CA ASP A 324 9.10 -22.39 3.01
C ASP A 324 10.29 -22.24 3.97
N SER A 325 10.69 -23.35 4.58
CA SER A 325 11.81 -23.39 5.53
C SER A 325 13.17 -23.05 4.90
N SER A 326 13.26 -22.99 3.57
CA SER A 326 14.48 -22.53 2.89
C SER A 326 14.62 -21.00 2.92
N PHE A 327 13.53 -20.28 3.16
CA PHE A 327 13.53 -18.82 3.25
C PHE A 327 14.02 -18.36 4.63
N ASN A 328 15.26 -17.89 4.68
CA ASN A 328 15.86 -17.34 5.91
C ASN A 328 15.37 -15.92 6.19
N ALA A 329 14.27 -15.78 6.93
CA ALA A 329 13.67 -14.48 7.23
C ALA A 329 14.60 -13.59 8.06
N ASP A 330 15.35 -14.16 9.01
CA ASP A 330 16.25 -13.40 9.90
C ASP A 330 17.34 -12.65 9.12
N SER A 331 17.86 -13.25 8.05
CA SER A 331 18.83 -12.58 7.17
C SER A 331 18.16 -11.44 6.39
N GLN A 332 16.97 -11.67 5.82
CA GLN A 332 16.26 -10.65 5.05
C GLN A 332 15.83 -9.45 5.93
N ILE A 333 15.44 -9.71 7.18
CA ILE A 333 15.06 -8.67 8.13
C ILE A 333 16.24 -7.75 8.46
N LYS A 334 17.46 -8.29 8.56
CA LYS A 334 18.67 -7.47 8.77
C LYS A 334 18.91 -6.54 7.58
N ASP A 335 18.77 -7.06 6.36
CA ASP A 335 18.89 -6.25 5.14
C ASP A 335 17.85 -5.12 5.12
N VAL A 336 16.59 -5.43 5.46
CA VAL A 336 15.51 -4.44 5.59
C VAL A 336 15.89 -3.35 6.61
N ALA A 337 16.29 -3.73 7.83
CA ALA A 337 16.66 -2.78 8.88
C ALA A 337 17.82 -1.86 8.45
N GLN A 338 18.80 -2.40 7.73
CA GLN A 338 19.93 -1.65 7.19
C GLN A 338 19.49 -0.65 6.11
N ILE A 339 18.66 -1.08 5.14
CA ILE A 339 18.17 -0.23 4.05
C ILE A 339 17.35 0.94 4.59
N ILE A 340 16.41 0.65 5.51
CA ILE A 340 15.56 1.68 6.08
C ILE A 340 16.28 2.52 7.14
N GLN A 341 17.50 2.17 7.54
CA GLN A 341 18.32 2.88 8.53
C GLN A 341 17.56 3.16 9.85
N VAL A 342 16.99 2.11 10.44
CA VAL A 342 16.34 2.19 11.76
C VAL A 342 16.98 1.21 12.74
N ASP A 343 16.77 1.47 14.03
CA ASP A 343 17.17 0.55 15.09
C ASP A 343 16.41 -0.80 14.91
N PRO A 344 17.11 -1.94 14.82
CA PRO A 344 16.47 -3.25 14.77
C PRO A 344 15.49 -3.50 15.92
N ASP A 345 15.76 -2.99 17.13
CA ASP A 345 14.86 -3.17 18.27
C ASP A 345 13.54 -2.42 18.07
N GLN A 346 13.60 -1.22 17.49
CA GLN A 346 12.42 -0.42 17.13
C GLN A 346 11.59 -1.13 16.04
N LEU A 347 12.25 -1.74 15.05
CA LEU A 347 11.58 -2.54 14.02
C LEU A 347 10.87 -3.75 14.63
N ILE A 348 11.54 -4.49 15.52
CA ILE A 348 10.99 -5.65 16.20
C ILE A 348 9.77 -5.26 17.06
N GLU A 349 9.87 -4.18 17.84
CA GLU A 349 8.76 -3.70 18.66
C GLU A 349 7.55 -3.32 17.79
N THR A 350 7.79 -2.64 16.67
CA THR A 350 6.72 -2.25 15.74
C THR A 350 6.11 -3.49 15.06
N ALA A 351 6.93 -4.45 14.64
CA ALA A 351 6.46 -5.71 14.07
C ALA A 351 5.62 -6.52 15.08
N ALA A 352 5.97 -6.50 16.37
CA ALA A 352 5.17 -7.12 17.41
C ALA A 352 3.79 -6.46 17.56
N LYS A 353 3.69 -5.13 17.43
CA LYS A 353 2.41 -4.41 17.44
C LYS A 353 1.56 -4.78 16.22
N VAL A 354 2.15 -4.79 15.02
CA VAL A 354 1.48 -5.20 13.76
C VAL A 354 0.99 -6.64 13.86
N LEU A 355 1.81 -7.55 14.38
CA LEU A 355 1.45 -8.94 14.61
C LEU A 355 0.29 -9.07 15.61
N ASN A 356 0.34 -8.35 16.73
CA ASN A 356 -0.71 -8.39 17.74
C ASN A 356 -2.04 -7.87 17.19
N LEU A 357 -2.00 -6.79 16.39
CA LEU A 357 -3.15 -6.30 15.65
C LEU A 357 -3.70 -7.40 14.73
N ALA A 358 -2.85 -8.05 13.93
CA ALA A 358 -3.27 -9.10 13.00
C ALA A 358 -3.94 -10.30 13.68
N LYS A 359 -3.37 -10.75 14.80
CA LYS A 359 -3.95 -11.86 15.59
C LYS A 359 -5.31 -11.51 16.19
N ASN A 360 -5.49 -10.26 16.60
CA ASN A 360 -6.65 -9.83 17.36
C ASN A 360 -7.57 -8.89 16.57
N PHE A 361 -7.46 -8.85 15.23
CA PHE A 361 -8.14 -7.85 14.43
C PHE A 361 -9.65 -7.88 14.63
N GLU A 362 -10.27 -9.07 14.52
CA GLU A 362 -11.73 -9.25 14.71
C GLU A 362 -12.19 -8.88 16.12
N LYS A 363 -11.31 -9.01 17.13
CA LYS A 363 -11.59 -8.60 18.51
C LYS A 363 -11.50 -7.08 18.70
N HIS A 364 -10.52 -6.42 18.07
CA HIS A 364 -10.34 -4.97 18.14
C HIS A 364 -11.38 -4.23 17.28
N PHE A 365 -11.77 -4.82 16.16
CA PHE A 365 -12.68 -4.24 15.17
C PHE A 365 -13.85 -5.18 14.88
N PRO A 366 -14.75 -5.40 15.86
CA PRO A 366 -15.87 -6.31 15.69
C PRO A 366 -16.81 -5.81 14.58
N ASN A 367 -17.21 -6.72 13.68
CA ASN A 367 -18.06 -6.48 12.51
C ASN A 367 -17.43 -5.64 11.38
N LEU A 368 -16.13 -5.35 11.41
CA LEU A 368 -15.41 -4.75 10.28
C LEU A 368 -14.81 -5.87 9.41
N GLU A 369 -15.64 -6.40 8.52
CA GLU A 369 -15.33 -7.62 7.75
C GLU A 369 -14.91 -7.32 6.30
N ASN A 370 -14.97 -6.07 5.84
CA ASN A 370 -14.77 -5.78 4.42
C ASN A 370 -13.33 -6.04 3.99
N LEU A 371 -12.34 -5.80 4.85
CA LEU A 371 -10.95 -6.17 4.53
C LEU A 371 -10.80 -7.67 4.24
N LYS A 372 -11.33 -8.54 5.11
CA LYS A 372 -11.31 -9.99 4.91
C LYS A 372 -12.12 -10.41 3.69
N LYS A 373 -13.30 -9.81 3.50
CA LYS A 373 -14.23 -10.13 2.40
C LYS A 373 -13.69 -9.76 1.02
N PHE A 374 -13.01 -8.63 0.88
CA PHE A 374 -12.54 -8.12 -0.42
C PHE A 374 -11.05 -8.38 -0.69
N ASN A 375 -10.24 -8.58 0.35
CA ASN A 375 -8.80 -8.78 0.23
C ASN A 375 -8.29 -10.05 0.92
N GLY A 376 -9.16 -10.91 1.46
CA GLY A 376 -8.77 -12.25 1.91
C GLY A 376 -8.34 -13.12 0.72
N PHE A 377 -7.38 -14.01 0.95
CA PHE A 377 -6.82 -14.89 -0.10
C PHE A 377 -6.32 -16.20 0.51
N GLN A 378 -6.39 -17.27 -0.29
CA GLN A 378 -5.77 -18.56 0.02
C GLN A 378 -4.54 -18.80 -0.86
N LEU A 379 -3.64 -19.69 -0.41
CA LEU A 379 -2.47 -20.11 -1.19
C LEU A 379 -2.84 -20.91 -2.46
N GLU A 380 -4.04 -21.48 -2.50
CA GLU A 380 -4.53 -22.37 -3.56
C GLU A 380 -5.38 -21.64 -4.63
N ASP A 381 -5.71 -20.37 -4.43
CA ASP A 381 -6.65 -19.62 -5.30
C ASP A 381 -6.10 -19.32 -6.71
N ASP A 382 -4.84 -19.65 -7.02
CA ASP A 382 -4.18 -19.34 -8.31
C ASP A 382 -3.94 -20.57 -9.21
N GLU A 383 -4.51 -21.74 -8.92
CA GLU A 383 -4.39 -22.96 -9.75
C GLU A 383 -5.54 -23.17 -10.78
N GLN A 384 -6.37 -22.16 -11.05
CA GLN A 384 -7.46 -22.25 -12.04
C GLN A 384 -7.39 -21.24 -13.18
#